data_AF-A0A0B0Q8J0-F1
#
_entry.id   AF-A0A0B0Q8J0-F1
#
_cell.length_a   1.000
_cell.length_b   1.000
_cell.length_c   1.000
_cell.angle_alpha   90.00
_cell.angle_beta   90.00
_cell.angle_gamma   90.00
#
_symmetry.space_group_name_H-M   'P 1'
#
loop_
_entity.id
_entity.type
_entity.pdbx_description
1 polymer ?
#
loop_
_entity_poly.entity_id
_entity_poly.type
_entity_poly.pdbx_seq_one_letter_code
_entity_poly.pdbx_strand_id
1 'polypeptide(L)'
;MFKYLLMCVAPIALLASGGAHSGSTDIIPRAINFLIFAAILYYYIAEPAKQWYLGRKNEIADKLDSIQVKLKESHSKKETALAKVEEAKVNAKALIETAKKEAVLLSEKVSLEADQEITNLEKAFQDRTTIERRKMQRVIVSEILDEVFQEGSISLDNNEIVKIVSKKVA
;
A
#
# COMPACT_ATOMS: atom_id res chain seq x y z
N MET A 1 -23.84 -52.79 -4.97
CA MET A 1 -24.95 -52.66 -5.94
C MET A 1 -25.56 -54.01 -6.34
N PHE A 2 -24.75 -55.00 -6.75
CA PHE A 2 -25.22 -56.36 -7.13
C PHE A 2 -26.03 -57.09 -6.04
N LYS A 3 -25.68 -56.90 -4.76
CA LYS A 3 -26.37 -57.52 -3.62
C LYS A 3 -27.80 -56.98 -3.37
N TYR A 4 -28.05 -55.71 -3.68
CA TYR A 4 -29.40 -55.11 -3.59
C TYR A 4 -30.26 -55.45 -4.80
N LEU A 5 -29.64 -55.61 -5.97
CA LEU A 5 -30.27 -56.14 -7.18
C LEU A 5 -30.78 -57.57 -6.94
N LEU A 6 -29.94 -58.44 -6.35
CA LEU A 6 -30.31 -59.82 -5.99
C LEU A 6 -31.52 -59.87 -5.04
N MET A 7 -31.59 -58.94 -4.08
CA MET A 7 -32.71 -58.84 -3.12
C MET A 7 -34.01 -58.34 -3.76
N CYS A 8 -33.94 -57.51 -4.81
CA CYS A 8 -35.11 -57.09 -5.58
C CYS A 8 -35.63 -58.18 -6.55
N VAL A 9 -34.73 -59.05 -7.04
CA VAL A 9 -35.06 -60.12 -8.01
C VAL A 9 -35.49 -61.43 -7.31
N ALA A 10 -35.02 -61.68 -6.08
CA ALA A 10 -35.38 -62.85 -5.28
C ALA A 10 -36.91 -63.09 -5.12
N PRO A 11 -37.76 -62.08 -4.81
CA PRO A 11 -39.20 -62.30 -4.73
C PRO A 11 -39.83 -62.59 -6.10
N ILE A 12 -39.28 -62.07 -7.20
CA ILE A 12 -39.76 -62.36 -8.56
C ILE A 12 -39.50 -63.83 -8.92
N ALA A 13 -38.33 -64.36 -8.55
CA ALA A 13 -38.00 -65.77 -8.76
C ALA A 13 -38.84 -66.71 -7.87
N LEU A 14 -39.07 -66.34 -6.59
CA LEU A 14 -39.90 -67.12 -5.67
C LEU A 14 -41.40 -67.11 -6.04
N LEU A 15 -41.93 -65.98 -6.52
CA LEU A 15 -43.31 -65.86 -7.02
C LEU A 15 -43.50 -66.58 -8.37
N ALA A 16 -42.44 -66.66 -9.20
CA ALA A 16 -42.46 -67.43 -10.45
C ALA A 16 -42.32 -68.95 -10.23
N SER A 17 -41.62 -69.39 -9.17
CA SER A 17 -41.40 -70.81 -8.88
C SER A 17 -42.51 -71.49 -8.08
N GLY A 18 -43.52 -70.76 -7.61
CA GLY A 18 -44.66 -71.29 -6.83
C GLY A 18 -45.75 -72.02 -7.65
N GLY A 19 -45.46 -72.39 -8.90
CA GLY A 19 -46.43 -72.91 -9.87
C GLY A 19 -46.61 -74.44 -9.92
N ALA A 20 -46.39 -75.15 -8.82
CA ALA A 20 -46.54 -76.62 -8.75
C ALA A 20 -47.70 -77.05 -7.84
N HIS A 21 -48.90 -76.49 -8.05
CA HIS A 21 -50.13 -77.19 -7.64
C HIS A 21 -51.30 -76.86 -8.59
N SER A 22 -51.91 -77.93 -9.08
CA SER A 22 -53.13 -78.04 -9.89
C SER A 22 -54.19 -76.95 -9.64
N GLY A 23 -54.66 -76.29 -10.70
CA GLY A 23 -55.91 -75.53 -10.66
C GLY A 23 -55.93 -74.27 -11.53
N SER A 24 -56.81 -74.26 -12.53
CA SER A 24 -57.16 -73.11 -13.34
C SER A 24 -57.72 -71.94 -12.50
N THR A 25 -57.23 -70.71 -12.79
CA THR A 25 -57.86 -69.40 -12.49
C THR A 25 -57.54 -68.69 -11.15
N ASP A 26 -56.32 -68.81 -10.61
CA ASP A 26 -55.86 -67.97 -9.46
C ASP A 26 -55.10 -66.69 -9.87
N ILE A 27 -55.45 -66.07 -11.00
CA ILE A 27 -54.78 -64.84 -11.47
C ILE A 27 -55.13 -63.64 -10.58
N ILE A 28 -56.39 -63.56 -10.11
CA ILE A 28 -56.87 -62.46 -9.25
C ILE A 28 -56.13 -62.41 -7.90
N PRO A 29 -56.05 -63.49 -7.09
CA PRO A 29 -55.33 -63.44 -5.80
C PRO A 29 -53.82 -63.17 -5.99
N ARG A 30 -53.21 -63.67 -7.09
CA ARG A 30 -51.81 -63.38 -7.41
C ARG A 30 -51.57 -61.93 -7.82
N ALA A 31 -52.49 -61.32 -8.57
CA ALA A 31 -52.42 -59.90 -8.93
C ALA A 31 -52.55 -59.00 -7.70
N ILE A 32 -53.42 -59.34 -6.74
CA ILE A 32 -53.54 -58.63 -5.46
C ILE A 32 -52.23 -58.74 -4.66
N ASN A 33 -51.65 -59.94 -4.55
CA ASN A 33 -50.35 -60.11 -3.87
C ASN A 33 -49.21 -59.35 -4.55
N PHE A 34 -49.17 -59.32 -5.88
CA PHE A 34 -48.21 -58.53 -6.64
C PHE A 34 -48.42 -57.03 -6.42
N LEU A 35 -49.67 -56.55 -6.37
CA LEU A 35 -50.00 -55.15 -6.11
C LEU A 35 -49.56 -54.73 -4.71
N ILE A 36 -49.81 -55.58 -3.69
CA ILE A 36 -49.36 -55.34 -2.31
C ILE A 36 -47.83 -55.30 -2.26
N PHE A 37 -47.16 -56.25 -2.90
CA PHE A 37 -45.70 -56.27 -2.98
C PHE A 37 -45.15 -55.04 -3.70
N ALA A 38 -45.72 -54.66 -4.84
CA ALA A 38 -45.33 -53.48 -5.60
C ALA A 38 -45.56 -52.18 -4.81
N ALA A 39 -46.65 -52.10 -4.02
CA ALA A 39 -46.92 -50.96 -3.15
C ALA A 39 -45.89 -50.82 -2.03
N ILE A 40 -45.53 -51.94 -1.37
CA ILE A 40 -44.49 -51.95 -0.32
C ILE A 40 -43.13 -51.61 -0.93
N LEU A 41 -42.81 -52.18 -2.10
CA LEU A 41 -41.55 -51.92 -2.80
C LEU A 41 -41.44 -50.44 -3.22
N TYR A 42 -42.53 -49.86 -3.75
CA TYR A 42 -42.59 -48.46 -4.11
C TYR A 42 -42.38 -47.56 -2.88
N TYR A 43 -43.03 -47.87 -1.76
CA TYR A 43 -42.87 -47.11 -0.51
C TYR A 43 -41.41 -47.06 -0.05
N TYR A 44 -40.69 -48.18 -0.08
CA TYR A 44 -39.29 -48.23 0.36
C TYR A 44 -38.29 -47.63 -0.64
N ILE A 45 -38.56 -47.67 -1.96
CA ILE A 45 -37.63 -47.20 -2.98
C ILE A 45 -37.86 -45.74 -3.37
N ALA A 46 -39.10 -45.25 -3.30
CA ALA A 46 -39.46 -43.92 -3.81
C ALA A 46 -38.68 -42.80 -3.10
N GLU A 47 -38.55 -42.86 -1.78
CA GLU A 47 -37.80 -41.86 -1.01
C GLU A 47 -36.29 -41.84 -1.31
N PRO A 48 -35.55 -42.96 -1.19
CA PRO A 48 -34.11 -42.96 -1.48
C PRO A 48 -33.82 -42.67 -2.95
N ALA A 49 -34.65 -43.11 -3.89
CA ALA A 49 -34.49 -42.80 -5.32
C ALA A 49 -34.68 -41.30 -5.60
N LYS A 50 -35.69 -40.68 -4.98
CA LYS A 50 -35.95 -39.24 -5.13
C LYS A 50 -34.83 -38.41 -4.49
N GLN A 51 -34.37 -38.79 -3.30
CA GLN A 51 -33.26 -38.12 -2.61
C GLN A 51 -31.96 -38.24 -3.41
N TRP A 52 -31.67 -39.40 -3.99
CA TRP A 52 -30.49 -39.60 -4.83
C TRP A 52 -30.52 -38.71 -6.09
N TYR A 53 -31.67 -38.65 -6.77
CA TYR A 53 -31.81 -37.80 -7.95
C TYR A 53 -31.72 -36.31 -7.63
N LEU A 54 -32.39 -35.85 -6.57
CA LEU A 54 -32.34 -34.46 -6.13
C LEU A 54 -30.95 -34.08 -5.64
N GLY A 55 -30.26 -34.95 -4.90
CA GLY A 55 -28.90 -34.74 -4.43
C GLY A 55 -27.92 -34.53 -5.58
N ARG A 56 -27.96 -35.38 -6.62
CA ARG A 56 -27.10 -35.21 -7.81
C ARG A 56 -27.42 -33.96 -8.60
N LYS A 57 -28.71 -33.62 -8.74
CA LYS A 57 -29.12 -32.38 -9.41
C LYS A 57 -28.58 -31.15 -8.66
N ASN A 58 -28.70 -31.13 -7.34
CA ASN A 58 -28.20 -30.05 -6.51
C ASN A 58 -26.67 -29.98 -6.56
N GLU A 59 -25.96 -31.10 -6.48
CA GLU A 59 -24.49 -31.13 -6.61
C GLU A 59 -24.00 -30.55 -7.96
N ILE A 60 -24.71 -30.84 -9.05
CA ILE A 60 -24.39 -30.28 -10.37
C ILE A 60 -24.68 -28.78 -10.40
N ALA A 61 -25.81 -28.35 -9.85
CA ALA A 61 -26.15 -26.92 -9.74
C ALA A 61 -25.09 -26.15 -8.93
N ASP A 62 -24.70 -26.68 -7.76
CA ASP A 62 -23.67 -26.08 -6.91
C ASP A 62 -22.31 -26.01 -7.59
N LYS A 63 -21.94 -27.03 -8.38
CA LYS A 63 -20.69 -27.00 -9.18
C LYS A 63 -20.75 -25.96 -10.29
N LEU A 64 -21.88 -25.81 -10.98
CA LEU A 64 -22.03 -24.80 -12.02
C LEU A 64 -22.03 -23.38 -11.44
N ASP A 65 -22.74 -23.16 -10.34
CA ASP A 65 -22.77 -21.87 -9.66
C ASP A 65 -21.38 -21.51 -9.11
N SER A 66 -20.68 -22.45 -8.46
CA SER A 66 -19.33 -22.19 -7.97
C SER A 66 -18.31 -21.93 -9.07
N ILE A 67 -18.44 -22.56 -10.25
CA ILE A 67 -17.59 -22.26 -11.41
C ILE A 67 -17.90 -20.86 -11.95
N GLN A 68 -19.18 -20.49 -12.10
CA GLN A 68 -19.57 -19.16 -12.57
C GLN A 68 -19.12 -18.06 -11.60
N VAL A 69 -19.26 -18.28 -10.29
CA VAL A 69 -18.78 -17.36 -9.26
C VAL A 69 -17.26 -17.23 -9.34
N LYS A 70 -16.52 -18.34 -9.38
CA LYS A 70 -15.05 -18.32 -9.51
C LYS A 70 -14.57 -17.62 -10.78
N LEU A 71 -15.27 -17.85 -11.90
CA LEU A 71 -14.95 -17.20 -13.17
C LEU A 71 -15.18 -15.69 -13.07
N LYS A 72 -16.34 -15.26 -12.56
CA LYS A 72 -16.68 -13.86 -12.35
C LYS A 72 -15.70 -13.17 -11.39
N GLU A 73 -15.37 -13.83 -10.29
CA GLU A 73 -14.36 -13.34 -9.35
C GLU A 73 -12.98 -13.23 -9.99
N SER A 74 -12.57 -14.19 -10.81
CA SER A 74 -11.28 -14.15 -11.50
C SER A 74 -11.20 -13.00 -12.51
N HIS A 75 -12.26 -12.81 -13.31
CA HIS A 75 -12.35 -11.68 -14.22
C HIS A 75 -12.33 -10.34 -13.48
N SER A 76 -13.10 -10.20 -12.41
CA SER A 76 -13.12 -8.98 -11.59
C SER A 76 -11.77 -8.73 -10.91
N LYS A 77 -11.10 -9.76 -10.39
CA LYS A 77 -9.75 -9.65 -9.82
C LYS A 77 -8.72 -9.24 -10.88
N LYS A 78 -8.84 -9.78 -12.10
CA LYS A 78 -7.97 -9.38 -13.22
C LYS A 78 -8.18 -7.93 -13.61
N GLU A 79 -9.43 -7.50 -13.75
CA GLU A 79 -9.77 -6.12 -14.12
C GLU A 79 -9.30 -5.12 -13.06
N THR A 80 -9.57 -5.40 -11.78
CA THR A 80 -9.11 -4.55 -10.67
C THR A 80 -7.58 -4.52 -10.57
N ALA A 81 -6.89 -5.63 -10.83
CA ALA A 81 -5.42 -5.64 -10.87
C ALA A 81 -4.87 -4.82 -12.05
N LEU A 82 -5.47 -4.92 -13.24
CA LEU A 82 -5.09 -4.11 -14.40
C LEU A 82 -5.34 -2.61 -14.16
N ALA A 83 -6.50 -2.26 -13.59
CA ALA A 83 -6.81 -0.88 -13.22
C ALA A 83 -5.78 -0.33 -12.22
N LYS A 84 -5.41 -1.09 -11.20
CA LYS A 84 -4.36 -0.70 -10.24
C LYS A 84 -2.99 -0.53 -10.89
N VAL A 85 -2.64 -1.37 -11.86
CA VAL A 85 -1.36 -1.24 -12.58
C VAL A 85 -1.34 0.03 -13.44
N GLU A 86 -2.42 0.33 -14.15
CA GLU A 86 -2.51 1.56 -14.94
C GLU A 86 -2.51 2.80 -14.04
N GLU A 87 -3.26 2.79 -12.94
CA GLU A 87 -3.25 3.87 -11.94
C GLU A 87 -1.83 4.07 -11.36
N ALA A 88 -1.16 2.99 -10.95
CA ALA A 88 0.21 3.06 -10.44
C ALA A 88 1.19 3.60 -11.49
N LYS A 89 1.00 3.28 -12.78
CA LYS A 89 1.84 3.77 -13.88
C LYS A 89 1.63 5.26 -14.14
N VAL A 90 0.37 5.74 -14.08
CA VAL A 90 0.05 7.16 -14.18
C VAL A 90 0.64 7.92 -12.99
N ASN A 91 0.45 7.41 -11.78
CA ASN A 91 1.00 8.02 -10.56
C ASN A 91 2.53 8.04 -10.57
N ALA A 92 3.18 6.98 -11.04
CA ALA A 92 4.64 6.94 -11.16
C ALA A 92 5.17 7.99 -12.16
N LYS A 93 4.51 8.16 -13.31
CA LYS A 93 4.86 9.21 -14.28
C LYS A 93 4.68 10.61 -13.68
N ALA A 94 3.55 10.85 -13.03
CA ALA A 94 3.29 12.13 -12.35
C ALA A 94 4.34 12.40 -11.26
N LEU A 95 4.72 11.39 -10.47
CA LEU A 95 5.74 11.51 -9.43
C LEU A 95 7.11 11.85 -10.03
N ILE A 96 7.51 11.21 -11.12
CA ILE A 96 8.77 11.52 -11.81
C ILE A 96 8.76 12.97 -12.35
N GLU A 97 7.66 13.43 -12.93
CA GLU A 97 7.55 14.81 -13.40
C GLU A 97 7.61 15.82 -12.26
N THR A 98 6.91 15.57 -11.15
CA THR A 98 6.95 16.42 -9.96
C THR A 98 8.35 16.43 -9.35
N ALA A 99 8.99 15.28 -9.19
CA ALA A 99 10.35 15.19 -8.65
C ALA A 99 11.38 15.94 -9.52
N LYS A 100 11.23 15.91 -10.85
CA LYS A 100 12.09 16.71 -11.75
C LYS A 100 11.89 18.20 -11.54
N LYS A 101 10.64 18.66 -11.43
CA LYS A 101 10.32 20.08 -11.17
C LYS A 101 10.86 20.50 -9.81
N GLU A 102 10.66 19.69 -8.77
CA GLU A 102 11.18 19.94 -7.43
C GLU A 102 12.70 19.98 -7.40
N ALA A 103 13.39 19.10 -8.13
CA ALA A 103 14.86 19.11 -8.21
C ALA A 103 15.39 20.41 -8.83
N VAL A 104 14.74 20.91 -9.90
CA VAL A 104 15.11 22.19 -10.52
C VAL A 104 14.86 23.35 -9.56
N LEU A 105 13.67 23.41 -8.94
CA LEU A 105 13.34 24.44 -7.96
C LEU A 105 14.27 24.42 -6.75
N LEU A 106 14.64 23.24 -6.26
CA LEU A 106 15.58 23.08 -5.16
C LEU A 106 16.97 23.56 -5.56
N SER A 107 17.45 23.21 -6.75
CA SER A 107 18.74 23.68 -7.26
C SER A 107 18.78 25.20 -7.38
N GLU A 108 17.72 25.80 -7.93
CA GLU A 108 17.60 27.25 -8.05
C GLU A 108 17.56 27.93 -6.68
N LYS A 109 16.77 27.39 -5.76
CA LYS A 109 16.69 27.88 -4.38
C LYS A 109 18.04 27.81 -3.66
N VAL A 110 18.75 26.70 -3.78
CA VAL A 110 20.08 26.52 -3.18
C VAL A 110 21.09 27.50 -3.79
N SER A 111 21.04 27.75 -5.10
CA SER A 111 21.89 28.76 -5.73
C SER A 111 21.61 30.16 -5.20
N LEU A 112 20.33 30.54 -5.08
CA LEU A 112 19.90 31.82 -4.55
C LEU A 112 20.31 32.01 -3.08
N GLU A 113 20.13 30.97 -2.26
CA GLU A 113 20.57 30.98 -0.86
C GLU A 113 22.09 31.08 -0.75
N ALA A 114 22.84 30.37 -1.59
CA ALA A 114 24.30 30.46 -1.64
C ALA A 114 24.79 31.85 -2.03
N ASP A 115 24.19 32.47 -3.06
CA ASP A 115 24.52 33.85 -3.46
C ASP A 115 24.21 34.86 -2.34
N GLN A 116 23.08 34.67 -1.65
CA GLN A 116 22.70 35.47 -0.50
C GLN A 116 23.69 35.29 0.67
N GLU A 117 24.14 34.06 0.92
CA GLU A 117 25.16 33.77 1.93
C GLU A 117 26.51 34.41 1.56
N ILE A 118 26.95 34.31 0.30
CA ILE A 118 28.20 34.93 -0.16
C ILE A 118 28.16 36.45 0.04
N THR A 119 27.08 37.11 -0.39
CA THR A 119 26.94 38.57 -0.22
C THR A 119 26.90 38.98 1.25
N ASN A 120 26.29 38.17 2.12
CA ASN A 120 26.32 38.40 3.57
C ASN A 120 27.73 38.19 4.14
N LEU A 121 28.45 37.17 3.67
CA LEU A 121 29.83 36.88 4.06
C LEU A 121 30.75 38.04 3.68
N GLU A 122 30.65 38.55 2.45
CA GLU A 122 31.43 39.68 1.95
C GLU A 122 31.22 40.94 2.81
N LYS A 123 29.96 41.27 3.13
CA LYS A 123 29.64 42.38 4.04
C LYS A 123 30.27 42.18 5.41
N ALA A 124 30.10 40.99 6.01
CA ALA A 124 30.69 40.68 7.31
C ALA A 124 32.23 40.74 7.29
N PHE A 125 32.85 40.32 6.19
CA PHE A 125 34.30 40.43 5.99
C PHE A 125 34.75 41.88 5.88
N GLN A 126 34.07 42.71 5.07
CA GLN A 126 34.38 44.13 4.96
C GLN A 126 34.25 44.84 6.31
N ASP A 127 33.18 44.56 7.06
CA ASP A 127 32.98 45.10 8.41
C ASP A 127 34.11 44.70 9.35
N ARG A 128 34.52 43.43 9.36
CA ARG A 128 35.69 42.98 10.14
C ARG A 128 36.98 43.69 9.72
N THR A 129 37.25 43.79 8.42
CA THR A 129 38.45 44.46 7.91
C THR A 129 38.48 45.94 8.31
N THR A 130 37.35 46.64 8.28
CA THR A 130 37.30 48.05 8.71
C THR A 130 37.56 48.20 10.21
N ILE A 131 37.03 47.29 11.04
CA ILE A 131 37.28 47.28 12.49
C ILE A 131 38.77 47.00 12.78
N GLU A 132 39.36 46.00 12.15
CA GLU A 132 40.78 45.67 12.33
C GLU A 132 41.69 46.78 11.81
N ARG A 133 41.37 47.41 10.67
CA ARG A 133 42.12 48.59 10.18
C ARG A 133 42.09 49.73 11.19
N ARG A 134 40.94 50.01 11.81
CA ARG A 134 40.82 51.04 12.86
C ARG A 134 41.64 50.69 14.11
N LYS A 135 41.65 49.42 14.53
CA LYS A 135 42.50 48.97 15.65
C LYS A 135 43.97 49.16 15.31
N MET A 136 44.40 48.71 14.13
CA MET A 136 45.79 48.83 13.68
C MET A 136 46.24 50.29 13.59
N GLN A 137 45.39 51.18 13.06
CA GLN A 137 45.67 52.62 13.05
C GLN A 137 45.87 53.17 14.47
N ARG A 138 45.05 52.77 15.45
CA ARG A 138 45.23 53.19 16.86
C ARG A 138 46.52 52.66 17.46
N VAL A 139 46.87 51.40 17.19
CA VAL A 139 48.11 50.79 17.69
C VAL A 139 49.34 51.49 17.11
N ILE A 140 49.39 51.67 15.78
CA ILE A 140 50.50 52.36 15.12
C ILE A 140 50.64 53.81 15.61
N VAL A 141 49.53 54.53 15.77
CA VAL A 141 49.58 55.91 16.31
C VAL A 141 50.10 55.93 17.74
N SER A 142 49.68 54.98 18.58
CA SER A 142 50.23 54.84 19.94
C SER A 142 51.72 54.55 19.92
N GLU A 143 52.16 53.62 19.09
CA GLU A 143 53.56 53.19 19.01
C GLU A 143 54.47 54.29 18.48
N ILE A 144 54.05 55.03 17.44
CA ILE A 144 54.78 56.20 16.94
C ILE A 144 54.84 57.30 18.01
N LEU A 145 53.73 57.56 18.72
CA LEU A 145 53.74 58.54 19.81
C LEU A 145 54.75 58.11 20.88
N ASP A 146 54.70 56.85 21.33
CA ASP A 146 55.61 56.30 22.34
C ASP A 146 57.08 56.35 21.87
N GLU A 147 57.37 56.07 20.59
CA GLU A 147 58.70 56.14 20.00
C GLU A 147 59.20 57.59 19.90
N VAL A 148 58.37 58.54 19.47
CA VAL A 148 58.69 59.99 19.48
C VAL A 148 58.95 60.50 20.91
N PHE A 149 58.22 59.99 21.89
CA PHE A 149 58.46 60.29 23.31
C PHE A 149 59.76 59.65 23.84
N GLN A 150 60.24 58.54 23.27
CA GLN A 150 61.47 57.84 23.66
C GLN A 150 62.75 58.30 22.94
N GLU A 151 62.71 58.58 21.63
CA GLU A 151 63.89 58.94 20.81
C GLU A 151 64.42 60.37 21.04
N GLY A 152 63.66 61.24 21.71
CA GLY A 152 64.23 62.37 22.44
C GLY A 152 63.70 63.77 22.12
N SER A 153 63.62 64.59 23.18
CA SER A 153 63.67 66.07 23.18
C SER A 153 62.44 66.86 22.72
N ILE A 154 61.25 66.56 23.25
CA ILE A 154 60.21 67.60 23.33
C ILE A 154 60.01 67.99 24.78
N SER A 155 60.55 69.15 25.15
CA SER A 155 60.05 69.95 26.25
C SER A 155 58.61 70.37 25.90
N LEU A 156 57.64 69.47 26.10
CA LEU A 156 56.22 69.83 26.11
C LEU A 156 56.02 70.62 27.40
N ASP A 157 56.29 71.92 27.31
CA ASP A 157 55.99 72.85 28.39
C ASP A 157 54.48 72.80 28.62
N ASN A 158 54.09 72.25 29.78
CA ASN A 158 52.72 72.03 30.21
C ASN A 158 51.82 73.28 30.07
N ASN A 159 52.43 74.46 29.93
CA ASN A 159 51.78 75.75 29.70
C ASN A 159 51.11 75.87 28.31
N GLU A 160 51.67 75.31 27.24
CA GLU A 160 51.08 75.42 25.89
C GLU A 160 49.83 74.53 25.73
N ILE A 161 49.83 73.36 26.35
CA ILE A 161 48.70 72.41 26.30
C ILE A 161 47.46 73.02 27.00
N VAL A 162 47.65 73.70 28.14
CA VAL A 162 46.56 74.37 28.87
C VAL A 162 46.02 75.58 28.10
N LYS A 163 46.86 76.30 27.34
CA LYS A 163 46.45 77.44 26.50
C LYS A 163 45.60 77.03 25.29
N ILE A 164 45.88 75.87 24.70
CA ILE A 164 45.12 75.36 23.55
C ILE A 164 43.75 74.85 24.00
N VAL A 165 43.65 74.22 25.18
CA VAL A 165 42.37 73.77 25.74
C VAL A 165 41.48 74.95 26.16
N SER A 166 42.06 75.98 26.78
CA SER A 166 41.31 77.16 27.23
C SER A 166 40.83 78.08 26.09
N LYS A 167 41.48 78.07 24.92
CA LYS A 167 41.04 78.85 23.74
C LYS A 167 39.94 78.16 22.92
N LYS A 168 39.70 76.86 23.12
CA LYS A 168 38.66 76.11 22.39
C LYS A 168 37.31 76.05 23.13
N VAL A 169 37.25 76.54 24.37
CA VAL A 169 36.04 76.59 25.22
C VAL A 169 35.50 78.03 25.37
N ALA A 170 36.02 78.99 24.60
CA ALA A 170 35.47 80.33 24.45
C ALA A 170 35.07 80.58 22.98
#